data_AF-A0A7J7YRQ0-F1
#
_entry.id   AF-A0A7J7YRQ0-F1
#
_cell.length_a   1.000
_cell.length_b   1.000
_cell.length_c   1.000
_cell.angle_alpha   90.00
_cell.angle_beta   90.00
_cell.angle_gamma   90.00
#
_symmetry.space_group_name_H-M   'P 1'
#
loop_
_entity.id
_entity.type
_entity.pdbx_description
1 polymer ?
#
loop_
_entity_poly.entity_id
_entity_poly.type
_entity_poly.pdbx_seq_one_letter_code
_entity_poly.pdbx_strand_id
1 'polypeptide(L)'
;MPVNSGNRKELAETCQLLRPVSGIEPLEITCTHTEKTFQVTDQQIISATETPTLPPCSKIDKENLDAFCEGGKSQISDMSTLLREINDVFEGRQGEKYDYLLLPKTMDNNAHLKSLKPDKPDSEEKAKIAKLGLKLGLLTSDAK
;
A
#
# COMPACT_ATOMS: atom_id res chain seq x y z
N MET A 1 15.67 -16.47 29.28
CA MET A 1 15.64 -17.11 27.94
C MET A 1 16.39 -16.20 26.99
N PRO A 2 17.28 -16.70 26.13
CA PRO A 2 18.03 -15.83 25.23
C PRO A 2 17.06 -15.29 24.17
N VAL A 3 16.96 -13.97 24.07
CA VAL A 3 16.27 -13.28 22.99
C VAL A 3 17.01 -13.61 21.70
N ASN A 4 16.34 -14.29 20.79
CA ASN A 4 16.90 -14.85 19.57
C ASN A 4 17.09 -13.75 18.51
N SER A 5 18.05 -12.84 18.73
CA SER A 5 18.31 -11.67 17.88
C SER A 5 18.66 -12.04 16.42
N GLY A 6 19.13 -13.28 16.18
CA GLY A 6 19.39 -13.80 14.84
C GLY A 6 18.16 -13.77 13.93
N ASN A 7 16.97 -14.09 14.45
CA ASN A 7 15.74 -14.19 13.66
C ASN A 7 15.33 -12.83 13.08
N ARG A 8 15.55 -11.73 13.80
CA ARG A 8 15.11 -10.39 13.38
C ARG A 8 15.99 -9.79 12.29
N LYS A 9 17.29 -10.08 12.33
CA LYS A 9 18.22 -9.72 11.26
C LYS A 9 17.87 -10.44 9.96
N GLU A 10 17.60 -11.74 10.02
CA GLU A 10 17.18 -12.54 8.86
C GLU A 10 15.85 -12.02 8.25
N LEU A 11 14.90 -11.59 9.09
CA LEU A 11 13.66 -10.96 8.63
C LEU A 11 13.90 -9.64 7.90
N ALA A 12 14.83 -8.82 8.39
CA ALA A 12 15.22 -7.58 7.71
C ALA A 12 15.90 -7.86 6.36
N GLU A 13 16.80 -8.85 6.30
CA GLU A 13 17.44 -9.30 5.05
C GLU A 13 16.39 -9.83 4.05
N THR A 14 15.38 -10.56 4.54
CA THR A 14 14.26 -11.03 3.71
C THR A 14 13.52 -9.85 3.07
N CYS A 15 13.26 -8.78 3.82
CA CYS A 15 12.64 -7.56 3.28
C CYS A 15 13.49 -6.91 2.17
N GLN A 16 14.82 -6.92 2.30
CA GLN A 16 15.72 -6.43 1.26
C GLN A 16 15.62 -7.26 -0.02
N LEU A 17 15.54 -8.58 0.11
CA LEU A 17 15.39 -9.50 -1.03
C LEU A 17 14.00 -9.38 -1.69
N LEU A 18 12.96 -9.17 -0.90
CA LEU A 18 11.59 -9.02 -1.39
C LEU A 18 11.36 -7.70 -2.12
N ARG A 19 12.05 -6.63 -1.73
CA ARG A 19 11.87 -5.29 -2.30
C ARG A 19 11.92 -5.29 -3.85
N PRO A 20 13.00 -5.70 -4.53
CA PRO A 20 13.08 -5.64 -6.00
C PRO A 20 12.11 -6.59 -6.72
N VAL A 21 11.56 -7.59 -6.02
CA VAL A 21 10.64 -8.58 -6.60
C VAL A 21 9.19 -8.34 -6.19
N SER A 22 8.90 -7.30 -5.41
CA SER A 22 7.54 -7.08 -4.87
C SER A 22 6.50 -6.68 -5.94
N GLY A 23 6.93 -6.36 -7.16
CA GLY A 23 6.08 -6.24 -8.34
C GLY A 23 5.38 -4.88 -8.51
N ILE A 24 5.22 -4.11 -7.44
CA ILE A 24 4.63 -2.76 -7.46
C ILE A 24 5.28 -1.83 -6.41
N GLU A 25 5.40 -0.55 -6.75
CA GLU A 25 6.03 0.48 -5.89
C GLU A 25 5.47 0.54 -4.45
N PRO A 26 4.14 0.43 -4.20
CA PRO A 26 3.63 0.42 -2.83
C PRO A 26 4.17 -0.72 -1.97
N LEU A 27 4.39 -1.91 -2.54
CA LEU A 27 4.96 -3.03 -1.79
C LEU A 27 6.47 -2.88 -1.62
N GLU A 28 7.18 -2.24 -2.55
CA GLU A 28 8.60 -1.88 -2.37
C GLU A 28 8.79 -0.93 -1.17
N ILE A 29 7.92 0.07 -1.06
CA ILE A 29 7.89 1.01 0.06
C ILE A 29 7.60 0.26 1.36
N THR A 30 6.60 -0.63 1.37
CA THR A 30 6.26 -1.44 2.55
C THR A 30 7.40 -2.37 2.96
N CYS A 31 8.11 -3.00 2.02
CA CYS A 31 9.31 -3.79 2.31
C CYS A 31 10.39 -2.94 2.99
N THR A 32 10.64 -1.74 2.45
CA THR A 32 11.62 -0.78 3.02
C THR A 32 11.24 -0.33 4.43
N HIS A 33 9.95 -0.09 4.67
CA HIS A 33 9.45 0.30 5.97
C HIS A 33 9.59 -0.84 6.98
N THR A 34 9.10 -2.02 6.62
CA THR A 34 9.11 -3.22 7.49
C THR A 34 10.54 -3.59 7.90
N GLU A 35 11.50 -3.53 6.97
CA GLU A 35 12.93 -3.72 7.25
C GLU A 35 13.44 -2.79 8.36
N LYS A 36 13.20 -1.48 8.21
CA LYS A 36 13.66 -0.48 9.18
C LYS A 36 13.03 -0.71 10.55
N THR A 37 11.75 -1.06 10.57
CA THR A 37 11.01 -1.32 11.80
C THR A 37 11.59 -2.54 12.54
N PHE A 38 11.97 -3.61 11.83
CA PHE A 38 12.66 -4.75 12.45
C PHE A 38 13.97 -4.36 13.12
N GLN A 39 14.81 -3.56 12.44
CA GLN A 39 16.10 -3.11 12.97
C GLN A 39 15.91 -2.24 14.22
N VAL A 40 14.98 -1.28 14.19
CA VAL A 40 14.69 -0.41 15.33
C VAL A 40 14.16 -1.21 16.51
N THR A 41 13.19 -2.08 16.28
CA THR A 41 12.59 -2.88 17.36
C THR A 41 13.60 -3.88 17.93
N ASP A 42 14.51 -4.44 17.14
CA ASP A 42 15.62 -5.28 17.63
C ASP A 42 16.49 -4.52 18.63
N GLN A 43 16.91 -3.31 18.27
CA GLN A 43 17.67 -2.44 19.18
C GLN A 43 16.88 -2.07 20.45
N GLN A 44 15.57 -1.84 20.34
CA GLN A 44 14.72 -1.55 21.50
C GLN A 44 14.61 -2.74 22.46
N ILE A 45 14.46 -3.97 21.94
CA ILE A 45 14.42 -5.17 22.78
C ILE A 45 15.78 -5.41 23.46
N ILE A 46 16.88 -5.25 22.73
CA ILE A 46 18.24 -5.37 23.31
C ILE A 46 18.41 -4.35 24.44
N SER A 47 18.08 -3.08 24.18
CA SER A 47 18.18 -2.00 25.18
C SER A 47 17.31 -2.26 26.40
N ALA A 48 16.07 -2.74 26.21
CA ALA A 48 15.17 -3.08 27.31
C ALA A 48 15.68 -4.28 28.13
N THR A 49 16.38 -5.22 27.49
CA THR A 49 17.00 -6.38 28.16
C THR A 49 18.23 -5.97 28.97
N GLU A 50 19.01 -5.00 28.46
CA GLU A 50 20.22 -4.48 29.08
C GLU A 50 19.95 -3.42 30.17
N THR A 51 18.71 -2.92 30.26
CA THR A 51 18.29 -2.01 31.33
C THR A 51 18.63 -2.64 32.69
N PRO A 52 19.39 -1.96 33.58
CA PRO A 52 20.01 -2.60 34.74
C PRO A 52 19.00 -3.34 35.64
N THR A 53 19.03 -4.67 35.59
CA THR A 53 18.21 -5.56 36.41
C THR A 53 18.79 -5.74 37.82
N LEU A 54 19.29 -4.66 38.44
CA LEU A 54 19.73 -4.70 39.82
C LEU A 54 18.53 -5.06 40.71
N PRO A 55 18.57 -6.18 41.47
CA PRO A 55 17.45 -6.56 42.30
C PRO A 55 17.15 -5.48 43.35
N PRO A 56 15.87 -5.11 43.52
CA PRO A 56 14.71 -5.62 42.79
C PRO A 56 14.52 -4.92 41.43
N CYS A 57 14.46 -5.73 40.35
CA CYS A 57 14.02 -5.25 39.03
C CYS A 57 12.59 -4.72 39.15
N SER A 58 12.35 -3.50 38.68
CA SER A 58 11.07 -2.83 38.89
C SER A 58 9.96 -3.50 38.06
N LYS A 59 8.72 -3.33 38.49
CA LYS A 59 7.55 -3.79 37.71
C LYS A 59 7.53 -3.14 36.31
N ILE A 60 7.98 -1.89 36.22
CA ILE A 60 8.00 -1.10 34.99
C ILE A 60 9.02 -1.68 33.99
N ASP A 61 10.21 -2.07 34.46
CA ASP A 61 11.25 -2.64 33.58
C ASP A 61 10.77 -3.94 32.91
N LYS A 62 10.02 -4.76 33.66
CA LYS A 62 9.42 -6.00 33.15
C LYS A 62 8.33 -5.72 32.12
N GLU A 63 7.39 -4.82 32.44
CA GLU A 63 6.32 -4.44 31.52
C GLU A 63 6.87 -3.78 30.24
N ASN A 64 7.98 -3.04 30.33
CA ASN A 64 8.65 -2.43 29.19
C ASN A 64 9.25 -3.49 28.25
N LEU A 65 9.97 -4.47 28.81
CA LEU A 65 10.50 -5.59 28.02
C LEU A 65 9.38 -6.40 27.37
N ASP A 66 8.31 -6.70 28.11
CA ASP A 66 7.15 -7.43 27.59
C ASP A 66 6.47 -6.68 26.43
N ALA A 67 6.27 -5.36 26.57
CA ALA A 67 5.67 -4.53 25.53
C ALA A 67 6.50 -4.56 24.22
N PHE A 68 7.82 -4.45 24.31
CA PHE A 68 8.67 -4.54 23.12
C PHE A 68 8.69 -5.95 22.52
N CYS A 69 8.60 -6.99 23.35
CA CYS A 69 8.50 -8.36 22.87
C CYS A 69 7.18 -8.61 22.12
N GLU A 70 6.05 -8.12 22.64
CA GLU A 70 4.76 -8.22 21.95
C GLU A 70 4.74 -7.42 20.64
N GLY A 71 5.27 -6.19 20.65
CA GLY A 71 5.45 -5.41 19.42
C GLY A 71 6.29 -6.15 18.37
N GLY A 72 7.38 -6.78 18.81
CA GLY A 72 8.23 -7.61 17.95
C GLY A 72 7.51 -8.84 17.37
N LYS A 73 6.59 -9.47 18.13
CA LYS A 73 5.77 -10.58 17.62
C LYS A 73 4.76 -10.09 16.58
N SER A 74 4.13 -8.93 16.80
CA SER A 74 3.19 -8.34 15.83
C SER A 74 3.85 -8.13 14.47
N GLN A 75 5.10 -7.67 14.44
CA GLN A 75 5.84 -7.45 13.18
C GLN A 75 6.05 -8.72 12.35
N ILE A 76 6.10 -9.90 12.99
CA ILE A 76 6.17 -11.19 12.27
C ILE A 76 4.84 -11.47 11.54
N SER A 77 3.72 -11.10 12.17
CA SER A 77 2.40 -11.18 11.53
C SER A 77 2.28 -10.20 10.35
N ASP A 78 2.82 -8.99 10.51
CA ASP A 78 2.85 -7.98 9.43
C ASP A 78 3.67 -8.49 8.24
N MET A 79 4.83 -9.10 8.49
CA MET A 79 5.66 -9.73 7.44
C MET A 79 4.94 -10.87 6.72
N SER A 80 4.18 -11.69 7.45
CA SER A 80 3.37 -12.75 6.86
C SER A 80 2.29 -12.19 5.92
N THR A 81 1.72 -11.04 6.29
CA THR A 81 0.75 -10.33 5.45
C THR A 81 1.42 -9.74 4.21
N LEU A 82 2.58 -9.10 4.37
CA LEU A 82 3.37 -8.57 3.25
C LEU A 82 3.73 -9.66 2.23
N LEU A 83 4.20 -10.82 2.68
CA LEU A 83 4.51 -11.96 1.82
C LEU A 83 3.29 -12.42 1.02
N ARG A 84 2.12 -12.49 1.66
CA ARG A 84 0.86 -12.84 0.98
C ARG A 84 0.47 -11.81 -0.06
N GLU A 85 0.61 -10.52 0.24
CA GLU A 85 0.30 -9.44 -0.71
C GLU A 85 1.23 -9.47 -1.93
N ILE A 86 2.54 -9.68 -1.71
CA ILE A 86 3.50 -9.86 -2.79
C ILE A 86 3.10 -11.06 -3.66
N ASN A 87 2.75 -12.19 -3.04
CA ASN A 87 2.32 -13.39 -3.76
C ASN A 87 1.01 -13.16 -4.55
N ASP A 88 0.05 -12.42 -3.99
CA ASP A 88 -1.18 -12.02 -4.70
C ASP A 88 -0.88 -11.19 -5.96
N VAL A 89 0.13 -10.31 -5.92
CA VAL A 89 0.60 -9.54 -7.09
C VAL A 89 1.18 -10.47 -8.15
N PHE A 90 2.04 -11.40 -7.76
CA PHE A 90 2.62 -12.37 -8.69
C PHE A 90 1.57 -13.25 -9.38
N GLU A 91 0.53 -13.63 -8.66
CA GLU A 91 -0.56 -14.47 -9.18
C GLU A 91 -1.66 -13.66 -9.87
N GLY A 92 -1.48 -12.34 -10.02
CA GLY A 92 -2.45 -11.46 -10.70
C GLY A 92 -3.78 -11.30 -9.95
N ARG A 93 -3.84 -11.68 -8.66
CA ARG A 93 -5.02 -11.59 -7.79
C ARG A 93 -5.20 -10.23 -7.13
N GLN A 94 -4.38 -9.25 -7.50
CA GLN A 94 -4.39 -7.90 -6.93
C GLN A 94 -5.66 -7.10 -7.30
N GLY A 95 -6.42 -7.54 -8.31
CA GLY A 95 -7.64 -6.87 -8.74
C GLY A 95 -8.60 -6.67 -7.57
N GLU A 96 -8.98 -5.40 -7.33
CA GLU A 96 -9.91 -4.85 -6.31
C GLU A 96 -9.28 -4.09 -5.12
N LYS A 97 -8.03 -4.32 -4.70
CA LYS A 97 -7.52 -3.69 -3.45
C LYS A 97 -7.03 -2.24 -3.58
N TYR A 98 -6.57 -1.82 -4.77
CA TYR A 98 -5.98 -0.48 -4.98
C TYR A 98 -6.87 0.49 -5.76
N ASP A 99 -8.05 0.04 -6.21
CA ASP A 99 -9.03 0.91 -6.90
C ASP A 99 -9.57 2.04 -6.00
N TYR A 100 -9.45 1.90 -4.67
CA TYR A 100 -9.81 2.93 -3.70
C TYR A 100 -8.74 4.02 -3.51
N LEU A 101 -7.52 3.79 -4.01
CA LEU A 101 -6.39 4.74 -3.94
C LEU A 101 -6.19 5.51 -5.25
N LEU A 102 -6.80 5.04 -6.34
CA LEU A 102 -7.03 5.89 -7.50
C LEU A 102 -8.07 6.92 -7.07
N LEU A 103 -7.68 8.19 -7.18
CA LEU A 103 -8.49 9.41 -7.03
C LEU A 103 -10.01 9.14 -7.07
N PRO A 104 -10.82 9.75 -6.17
CA PRO A 104 -12.26 9.56 -6.18
C PRO A 104 -12.73 9.70 -7.62
N LYS A 105 -13.16 8.58 -8.24
CA LYS A 105 -13.75 8.56 -9.57
C LYS A 105 -14.74 9.70 -9.53
N THR A 106 -14.52 10.72 -10.36
CA THR A 106 -15.36 11.91 -10.44
C THR A 106 -16.78 11.41 -10.35
N MET A 107 -17.39 11.62 -9.19
CA MET A 107 -18.71 11.14 -8.89
C MET A 107 -19.59 11.89 -9.88
N ASP A 108 -20.07 11.17 -10.89
CA ASP A 108 -21.10 11.69 -11.78
C ASP A 108 -22.28 12.03 -10.88
N ASN A 109 -22.40 13.31 -10.53
CA ASN A 109 -23.52 13.86 -9.81
C ASN A 109 -24.74 13.87 -10.74
N ASN A 110 -25.26 12.69 -11.05
CA ASN A 110 -26.58 12.48 -11.62
C ASN A 110 -27.43 11.66 -10.65
N ALA A 111 -27.37 12.01 -9.37
CA ALA A 111 -28.39 11.62 -8.41
C ALA A 111 -29.64 12.47 -8.68
N HIS A 112 -30.47 11.98 -9.61
CA HIS A 112 -31.94 12.15 -9.72
C HIS A 112 -32.40 12.33 -11.18
N LEU A 113 -32.21 11.33 -12.04
CA LEU A 113 -33.16 11.09 -13.12
C LEU A 113 -33.36 9.58 -13.29
N LYS A 114 -34.59 9.17 -13.05
CA LYS A 114 -35.11 7.82 -13.29
C LYS A 114 -34.66 7.33 -14.66
N SER A 115 -34.25 6.06 -14.72
CA SER A 115 -34.07 5.26 -15.94
C SER A 115 -34.74 5.87 -17.18
N LEU A 116 -33.94 6.58 -17.98
CA LEU A 116 -34.31 6.98 -19.33
C LEU A 116 -33.36 6.24 -20.26
N LYS A 117 -33.96 5.42 -21.12
CA LYS A 117 -33.28 4.71 -22.20
C LYS A 117 -32.40 5.70 -22.96
N PRO A 118 -31.25 5.27 -23.52
CA PRO A 118 -30.43 6.15 -24.34
C PRO A 118 -31.26 6.58 -25.55
N ASP A 119 -31.78 7.80 -25.51
CA ASP A 119 -32.47 8.38 -26.64
C ASP A 119 -31.44 8.59 -27.74
N LYS A 120 -31.77 8.03 -28.92
CA LYS A 120 -30.95 8.21 -30.12
C LYS A 120 -30.85 9.72 -30.36
N PRO A 121 -29.64 10.28 -30.53
CA PRO A 121 -29.51 11.70 -30.78
C PRO A 121 -30.27 12.06 -32.05
N ASP A 122 -31.10 13.10 -31.93
CA ASP A 122 -31.97 13.57 -33.00
C ASP A 122 -31.15 13.97 -34.25
N SER A 123 -31.77 13.85 -35.42
CA SER A 123 -31.15 14.13 -36.72
C SER A 123 -30.51 15.52 -36.77
N GLU A 124 -31.09 16.48 -36.05
CA GLU A 124 -30.58 17.85 -35.99
C GLU A 124 -29.26 17.96 -35.18
N GLU A 125 -29.14 17.25 -34.06
CA GLU A 125 -27.90 17.22 -33.26
C GLU A 125 -26.76 16.55 -34.01
N LYS A 126 -27.04 15.46 -34.73
CA LYS A 126 -26.03 14.79 -35.57
C LYS A 126 -25.50 15.71 -36.66
N ALA A 127 -26.38 16.49 -37.29
CA ALA A 127 -25.98 17.47 -38.29
C ALA A 127 -25.14 18.61 -37.70
N LYS A 128 -25.47 19.07 -36.48
CA LYS A 128 -24.66 20.08 -35.76
C LYS A 128 -23.26 19.54 -35.44
N ILE A 129 -23.16 18.32 -34.93
CA ILE A 129 -21.87 17.68 -34.61
C ILE A 129 -21.02 17.50 -35.87
N ALA A 130 -21.60 17.02 -36.97
CA ALA A 130 -20.90 16.87 -38.25
C ALA A 130 -20.39 18.21 -38.80
N LYS A 131 -21.22 19.27 -38.71
CA LYS A 131 -20.85 20.62 -39.16
C LYS A 131 -19.73 21.23 -38.32
N LEU A 132 -19.76 21.02 -37.00
CA LEU A 132 -18.68 21.47 -36.11
C LEU A 132 -17.37 20.71 -36.37
N GLY A 133 -17.44 19.39 -36.59
CA GLY A 133 -16.27 18.58 -36.94
C GLY A 133 -15.63 19.01 -38.26
N LEU A 134 -16.43 19.33 -39.28
CA LEU A 134 -15.92 19.85 -40.56
C LEU A 134 -15.23 21.22 -40.38
N LYS A 135 -15.81 22.12 -39.59
CA LYS A 135 -15.23 23.45 -39.34
C LYS A 135 -13.91 23.36 -38.56
N LEU A 136 -13.80 22.43 -37.62
CA LEU A 136 -12.56 22.16 -36.90
C LEU A 136 -11.47 21.64 -37.84
N GLY A 137 -11.82 20.70 -38.74
CA GLY A 137 -10.88 20.16 -39.74
C GLY A 137 -10.31 21.24 -40.66
N LEU A 138 -11.13 22.20 -41.09
CA LEU A 138 -10.69 23.32 -41.93
C LEU A 138 -9.75 24.27 -41.16
N LEU A 139 -10.07 24.60 -39.90
CA LEU A 139 -9.20 25.44 -39.07
C LEU A 139 -7.85 24.78 -38.77
N THR A 140 -7.80 23.45 -38.70
CA THR A 140 -6.54 22.70 -38.53
C THR A 140 -5.77 22.50 -39.83
N SER A 141 -6.39 22.71 -40.99
CA SER A 141 -5.75 22.55 -42.30
C SER A 141 -4.99 23.81 -42.77
N ASP A 142 -5.35 24.99 -42.26
CA ASP A 142 -4.64 26.25 -42.55
C ASP A 142 -3.40 26.47 -41.65
N ALA A 143 -3.08 25.53 -40.76
CA ALA A 143 -1.93 25.57 -39.87
C ALA A 143 -0.76 24.69 -40.37
N LYS A 144 -0.58 24.56 -41.69
CA LYS A 144 0.50 23.80 -42.31
C LYS A 144 1.23 24.60 -43.39
#